data_AF-A0A7V5J099-F1
#
_entry.id   AF-A0A7V5J099-F1
#
_cell.length_a   1.000
_cell.length_b   1.000
_cell.length_c   1.000
_cell.angle_alpha   90.00
_cell.angle_beta   90.00
_cell.angle_gamma   90.00
#
_symmetry.space_group_name_H-M   'P 1'
#
loop_
_entity.id
_entity.type
_entity.pdbx_description
1 polymer ?
#
loop_
_entity_poly.entity_id
_entity_poly.type
_entity_poly.pdbx_seq_one_letter_code
_entity_poly.pdbx_strand_id
1 'polypeptide(L)'
;FNKVHPTYIREFKKEVSKNPYIHYTGFLSQNDLANYYAGASVFAAPSWFETTGLVYLEAAYAGSPSLVASGERAKEYLQDNAVYADPSSIDSISHALEKALKSPTVSKSFPKYIEANYTWERAGKELLNIYKSLI
;
A
#
# COMPACT_ATOMS: atom_id res chain seq x y z
N PHE A 1 0.93 -19.68 -5.37
CA PHE A 1 1.79 -19.09 -6.42
C PHE A 1 0.98 -18.89 -7.69
N ASN A 2 1.15 -17.75 -8.37
CA ASN A 2 0.40 -17.41 -9.58
C ASN A 2 0.72 -18.42 -10.70
N LYS A 3 -0.11 -19.47 -10.83
CA LYS A 3 0.05 -20.52 -11.85
C LYS A 3 -0.26 -20.02 -13.27
N VAL A 4 -0.79 -18.80 -13.38
CA VAL A 4 -1.29 -18.21 -14.63
C VAL A 4 -0.16 -17.56 -15.44
N HIS A 5 0.95 -17.15 -14.79
CA HIS A 5 2.08 -16.47 -15.45
C HIS A 5 3.46 -17.01 -15.03
N PRO A 6 3.82 -18.24 -15.45
CA PRO A 6 5.08 -18.88 -15.06
C PRO A 6 6.33 -18.09 -15.50
N THR A 7 6.27 -17.43 -16.67
CA THR A 7 7.37 -16.61 -17.19
C THR A 7 7.66 -15.42 -16.29
N TYR A 8 6.62 -14.68 -15.87
CA TYR A 8 6.77 -13.52 -14.99
C TYR A 8 7.45 -13.89 -13.67
N ILE A 9 6.99 -14.97 -13.02
CA ILE A 9 7.57 -15.41 -11.73
C ILE A 9 9.03 -15.82 -11.89
N ARG A 10 9.39 -16.47 -13.01
CA ARG A 10 10.78 -16.85 -13.28
C ARG A 10 11.67 -15.62 -13.45
N GLU A 11 11.26 -14.66 -14.28
CA GLU A 11 12.05 -13.43 -14.48
C GLU A 11 12.13 -12.60 -13.20
N PHE A 12 11.01 -12.45 -12.46
CA PHE A 12 11.01 -11.78 -11.16
C PHE A 12 12.01 -12.40 -10.18
N LYS A 13 11.99 -13.73 -10.00
CA LYS A 13 12.93 -14.43 -9.11
C LYS A 13 14.38 -14.23 -9.55
N LYS A 14 14.64 -14.24 -10.86
CA LYS A 14 15.97 -13.99 -11.43
C LYS A 14 16.43 -12.56 -11.13
N GLU A 15 15.57 -11.55 -11.24
CA GLU A 15 15.94 -10.17 -10.92
C GLU A 15 16.20 -9.99 -9.42
N VAL A 16 15.32 -10.52 -8.56
CA VAL A 16 15.51 -10.48 -7.10
C VAL A 16 16.83 -11.14 -6.69
N SER A 17 17.17 -12.29 -7.25
CA SER A 17 18.39 -13.03 -6.86
C SER A 17 19.69 -12.34 -7.25
N LYS A 18 19.66 -11.33 -8.13
CA LYS A 18 20.85 -10.55 -8.52
C LYS A 18 21.24 -9.52 -7.48
N ASN A 19 20.33 -9.16 -6.57
CA ASN A 19 20.56 -8.07 -5.62
C ASN A 19 20.47 -8.58 -4.17
N PRO A 20 21.58 -8.60 -3.41
CA PRO A 20 21.58 -9.11 -2.04
C PRO A 20 20.78 -8.24 -1.06
N TYR A 21 20.41 -7.01 -1.45
CA TYR A 21 19.58 -6.11 -0.64
C TYR A 21 18.07 -6.34 -0.81
N ILE A 22 17.66 -7.24 -1.72
CA ILE A 22 16.25 -7.57 -1.93
C ILE A 22 15.94 -8.91 -1.30
N HIS A 23 15.01 -8.92 -0.35
CA HIS A 23 14.50 -10.14 0.26
C HIS A 23 13.05 -10.39 -0.18
N TYR A 24 12.82 -11.47 -0.91
CA TYR A 24 11.47 -11.91 -1.27
C TYR A 24 10.92 -12.90 -0.24
N THR A 25 9.89 -12.49 0.48
CA THR A 25 9.28 -13.26 1.58
C THR A 25 8.31 -14.33 1.11
N GLY A 26 7.75 -14.20 -0.11
CA GLY A 26 6.66 -15.06 -0.56
C GLY A 26 5.32 -14.64 0.04
N PHE A 27 4.46 -15.63 0.32
CA PHE A 27 3.19 -15.38 0.99
C PHE A 27 3.43 -15.19 2.49
N LEU A 28 2.80 -14.17 3.07
CA LEU A 28 2.81 -13.91 4.50
C LEU A 28 1.40 -14.05 5.06
N SER A 29 1.29 -14.53 6.30
CA SER A 29 0.02 -14.43 7.03
C SER A 29 -0.29 -12.95 7.33
N GLN A 30 -1.54 -12.63 7.63
CA GLN A 30 -1.91 -11.25 7.96
C GLN A 30 -1.17 -10.71 9.20
N ASN A 31 -0.94 -11.59 10.19
CA ASN A 31 -0.17 -11.23 11.39
C ASN A 31 1.29 -10.94 11.06
N ASP A 32 1.91 -11.76 10.21
CA ASP A 32 3.29 -11.53 9.80
C ASP A 32 3.38 -10.24 8.97
N LEU A 33 2.48 -10.06 8.01
CA LEU A 33 2.45 -8.87 7.15
C LEU A 33 2.33 -7.57 7.96
N ALA A 34 1.50 -7.55 9.01
CA ALA A 34 1.40 -6.40 9.92
C ALA A 34 2.74 -6.06 10.59
N ASN A 35 3.52 -7.08 10.99
CA ASN A 35 4.86 -6.85 11.55
C ASN A 35 5.83 -6.26 10.51
N TYR A 36 5.74 -6.71 9.25
CA TYR A 36 6.54 -6.13 8.16
C TYR A 36 6.17 -4.66 7.91
N TYR A 37 4.89 -4.31 7.93
CA TYR A 37 4.45 -2.92 7.82
C TYR A 37 4.97 -2.06 8.96
N ALA A 38 4.82 -2.52 10.21
CA ALA A 38 5.30 -1.81 11.40
C ALA A 38 6.82 -1.61 11.41
N GLY A 39 7.58 -2.57 10.85
CA GLY A 39 9.03 -2.51 10.74
C GLY A 39 9.57 -1.76 9.53
N ALA A 40 8.72 -1.40 8.57
CA ALA A 40 9.16 -0.70 7.36
C ALA A 40 9.43 0.78 7.65
N SER A 41 10.53 1.33 7.13
CA SER A 41 10.76 2.79 7.13
C SER A 41 9.92 3.49 6.06
N VAL A 42 9.62 2.79 4.96
CA VAL A 42 8.73 3.24 3.89
C VAL A 42 8.00 2.02 3.35
N PHE A 43 6.68 2.09 3.29
CA PHE A 43 5.89 1.18 2.46
C PHE A 43 5.70 1.81 1.07
N ALA A 44 6.00 1.06 0.01
CA ALA A 44 5.88 1.55 -1.36
C ALA A 44 5.09 0.55 -2.22
N ALA A 45 4.03 1.04 -2.85
CA ALA A 45 3.27 0.29 -3.84
C ALA A 45 2.85 1.21 -5.01
N PRO A 46 3.78 1.78 -5.80
CA PRO A 46 3.44 2.62 -6.94
C PRO A 46 2.86 1.78 -8.10
N SER A 47 1.63 1.30 -7.94
CA SER A 47 0.89 0.48 -8.89
C SER A 47 0.33 1.30 -10.06
N TRP A 48 0.14 0.66 -11.22
CA TRP A 48 -0.50 1.28 -12.38
C TRP A 48 -2.00 1.53 -12.18
N PHE A 49 -2.65 0.66 -11.40
CA PHE A 49 -4.08 0.71 -11.17
C PHE A 49 -4.36 0.21 -9.77
N GLU A 50 -5.07 1.00 -8.98
CA GLU A 50 -5.69 0.53 -7.74
C GLU A 50 -7.10 1.08 -7.58
N THR A 51 -7.94 0.30 -6.90
CA THR A 51 -9.25 0.75 -6.42
C THR A 51 -9.04 1.47 -5.08
N THR A 52 -9.44 0.84 -3.98
CA THR A 52 -9.12 1.26 -2.62
C THR A 52 -8.00 0.34 -2.16
N GLY A 53 -6.75 0.73 -2.44
CA GLY A 53 -5.57 -0.08 -2.15
C GLY A 53 -5.43 -0.34 -0.66
N LEU A 54 -6.04 -1.43 -0.17
CA LEU A 54 -6.10 -1.76 1.26
C LEU A 54 -4.71 -1.80 1.88
N VAL A 55 -3.72 -2.25 1.13
CA VAL A 55 -2.31 -2.32 1.54
C VAL A 55 -1.76 -0.98 2.01
N TYR A 56 -2.20 0.17 1.46
CA TYR A 56 -1.77 1.48 1.94
C TYR A 56 -2.36 1.82 3.31
N LEU A 57 -3.65 1.53 3.50
CA LEU A 57 -4.37 1.77 4.75
C LEU A 57 -3.85 0.84 5.84
N GLU A 58 -3.64 -0.44 5.51
CA GLU A 58 -3.04 -1.43 6.40
C GLU A 58 -1.62 -1.03 6.80
N ALA A 59 -0.78 -0.60 5.86
CA ALA A 59 0.58 -0.18 6.16
C ALA A 59 0.63 1.03 7.08
N ALA A 60 -0.17 2.07 6.80
CA ALA A 60 -0.27 3.24 7.66
C ALA A 60 -0.82 2.91 9.05
N TYR A 61 -1.88 2.09 9.11
CA TYR A 61 -2.50 1.70 10.38
C TYR A 61 -1.58 0.82 11.23
N ALA A 62 -0.82 -0.09 10.61
CA ALA A 62 0.15 -0.94 11.27
C ALA A 62 1.43 -0.19 11.74
N GLY A 63 1.62 1.06 11.31
CA GLY A 63 2.67 1.94 11.83
C GLY A 63 3.81 2.27 10.88
N SER A 64 3.69 1.96 9.58
CA SER A 64 4.67 2.46 8.60
C SER A 64 4.67 4.00 8.61
N PRO A 65 5.82 4.65 8.85
CA PRO A 65 5.88 6.10 9.03
C PRO A 65 5.76 6.86 7.69
N SER A 66 6.00 6.19 6.57
CA SER A 66 5.90 6.77 5.23
C SER A 66 5.24 5.83 4.24
N LEU A 67 4.54 6.42 3.27
CA LEU A 67 3.90 5.74 2.16
C LEU A 67 4.37 6.33 0.83
N VAL A 68 4.63 5.46 -0.16
CA VAL A 68 4.74 5.82 -1.57
C VAL A 68 3.62 5.14 -2.34
N ALA A 69 2.77 5.94 -2.96
CA ALA A 69 1.59 5.51 -3.72
C ALA A 69 1.61 6.10 -5.13
N SER A 70 0.59 5.77 -5.92
CA SER A 70 0.41 6.28 -7.28
C SER A 70 -1.07 6.37 -7.64
N GLY A 71 -1.37 7.15 -8.68
CA GLY A 71 -2.72 7.28 -9.23
C GLY A 71 -3.63 8.23 -8.44
N GLU A 72 -4.63 8.76 -9.13
CA GLU A 72 -5.57 9.75 -8.55
C GLU A 72 -6.46 9.16 -7.45
N ARG A 73 -6.87 7.90 -7.58
CA ARG A 73 -7.72 7.23 -6.58
C ARG A 73 -7.05 7.14 -5.21
N ALA A 74 -5.75 6.89 -5.17
CA ALA A 74 -5.01 6.86 -3.91
C ALA A 74 -5.03 8.24 -3.22
N LYS A 75 -5.01 9.34 -3.99
CA LYS A 75 -5.05 10.70 -3.44
C LYS A 75 -6.36 11.01 -2.73
N GLU A 76 -7.48 10.41 -3.15
CA GLU A 76 -8.80 10.64 -2.54
C GLU A 76 -8.82 10.29 -1.05
N TYR A 77 -8.12 9.22 -0.64
CA TYR A 77 -8.11 8.73 0.74
C TYR A 77 -6.77 8.86 1.46
N LEU A 78 -5.64 8.88 0.76
CA LEU A 78 -4.32 9.09 1.39
C LEU A 78 -4.00 10.57 1.57
N GLN A 79 -4.49 11.46 0.69
CA GLN A 79 -4.30 12.90 0.78
C GLN A 79 -2.81 13.26 0.99
N ASP A 80 -2.46 14.02 2.02
CA ASP A 80 -1.08 14.41 2.32
C ASP A 80 -0.27 13.33 3.07
N ASN A 81 -0.85 12.15 3.32
CA ASN A 81 -0.20 11.08 4.10
C ASN A 81 0.74 10.18 3.27
N ALA A 82 0.93 10.48 1.98
CA ALA A 82 1.78 9.71 1.07
C ALA A 82 2.56 10.62 0.10
N VAL A 83 3.69 10.12 -0.40
CA VAL A 83 4.33 10.65 -1.61
C VAL A 83 3.74 9.91 -2.82
N TYR A 84 3.42 10.65 -3.88
CA TYR A 84 2.89 10.08 -5.11
C TYR A 84 3.99 9.99 -6.17
N ALA A 85 4.16 8.80 -6.74
CA ALA A 85 5.10 8.51 -7.82
C ALA A 85 4.35 8.13 -9.11
N ASP A 86 4.96 8.43 -10.24
CA ASP A 86 4.54 7.92 -11.54
C ASP A 86 5.04 6.47 -11.72
N PRO A 87 4.14 5.47 -11.84
CA PRO A 87 4.53 4.06 -11.97
C PRO A 87 5.28 3.75 -13.28
N SER A 88 5.26 4.67 -14.25
CA SER A 88 5.98 4.57 -15.52
C SER A 88 7.44 5.05 -15.45
N SER A 89 7.82 5.75 -14.38
CA SER A 89 9.10 6.45 -14.28
C SER A 89 9.92 5.97 -13.08
N ILE A 90 11.02 5.27 -13.36
CA ILE A 90 11.98 4.82 -12.35
C ILE A 90 12.52 6.01 -11.55
N ASP A 91 12.82 7.12 -12.22
CA ASP A 91 13.28 8.34 -11.56
C ASP A 91 12.22 8.89 -10.61
N SER A 92 10.94 8.94 -11.03
CA SER A 92 9.84 9.39 -10.16
C SER A 92 9.73 8.53 -8.90
N ILE A 93 9.81 7.21 -9.05
CA ILE A 93 9.76 6.25 -7.93
C ILE A 93 10.97 6.45 -6.99
N SER A 94 12.18 6.59 -7.55
CA SER A 94 13.40 6.80 -6.76
C SER A 94 13.33 8.09 -5.93
N HIS A 95 12.94 9.21 -6.55
CA HIS A 95 12.79 10.49 -5.85
C HIS A 95 11.70 10.43 -4.77
N ALA A 96 10.60 9.71 -5.03
CA ALA A 96 9.54 9.54 -4.05
C ALA A 96 10.01 8.73 -2.82
N LEU A 97 10.76 7.65 -3.04
CA LEU A 97 11.37 6.85 -1.98
C LEU A 97 12.37 7.67 -1.16
N GLU A 98 13.26 8.43 -1.80
CA GLU A 98 14.20 9.31 -1.11
C GLU A 98 13.50 10.37 -0.25
N LYS A 99 12.42 10.97 -0.76
CA LYS A 99 11.62 11.93 -0.01
C LYS A 99 10.96 11.27 1.20
N ALA A 100 10.36 10.10 1.01
CA ALA A 100 9.69 9.32 2.05
C ALA A 100 10.66 8.82 3.15
N LEU A 101 11.93 8.55 2.79
CA LEU A 101 12.98 8.17 3.74
C LEU A 101 13.48 9.34 4.60
N LYS A 102 13.45 10.57 4.08
CA LYS A 102 13.96 11.76 4.79
C LYS A 102 13.00 12.25 5.88
N SER A 103 11.70 12.15 5.64
CA SER A 103 10.67 12.61 6.57
C SER A 103 9.45 11.69 6.55
N PRO A 104 8.89 11.34 7.72
CA PRO A 104 7.61 10.63 7.81
C PRO A 104 6.51 11.35 7.01
N THR A 105 5.80 10.62 6.15
CA THR A 105 4.64 11.17 5.44
C THR A 105 3.34 10.92 6.16
N VAL A 106 3.24 9.83 6.92
CA VAL A 106 2.01 9.47 7.63
C VAL A 106 1.87 10.35 8.87
N SER A 107 0.80 11.15 8.91
CA SER A 107 0.51 11.98 10.09
C SER A 107 0.13 11.11 11.28
N LYS A 108 0.45 11.56 12.51
CA LYS A 108 0.14 10.85 13.75
C LYS A 108 -1.36 10.59 13.96
N SER A 109 -2.22 11.41 13.35
CA SER A 109 -3.68 11.27 13.40
C SER A 109 -4.24 10.30 12.35
N PHE A 110 -3.48 9.97 11.31
CA PHE A 110 -3.99 9.18 10.19
C PHE A 110 -4.44 7.77 10.58
N PRO A 111 -3.72 7.01 11.44
CA PRO A 111 -4.20 5.69 11.88
C PRO A 111 -5.58 5.74 12.56
N LYS A 112 -5.83 6.75 13.40
CA LYS A 112 -7.16 6.96 14.03
C LYS A 112 -8.23 7.34 13.01
N TYR A 113 -7.86 8.13 12.00
CA TYR A 113 -8.77 8.45 10.90
C TYR A 113 -9.14 7.20 10.09
N ILE A 114 -8.17 6.31 9.83
CA ILE A 114 -8.41 5.02 9.17
C ILE A 114 -9.38 4.18 10.00
N GLU A 115 -9.10 4.01 11.30
CA GLU A 115 -9.94 3.24 12.23
C GLU A 115 -11.40 3.72 12.27
N ALA A 116 -11.62 5.04 12.15
CA ALA A 116 -12.96 5.61 12.20
C ALA A 116 -13.73 5.54 10.86
N ASN A 117 -13.03 5.50 9.72
CA ASN A 117 -13.64 5.72 8.41
C ASN A 117 -13.50 4.56 7.42
N TYR A 118 -12.50 3.69 7.58
CA TYR A 118 -12.17 2.64 6.61
C TYR A 118 -12.26 1.26 7.24
N THR A 119 -13.40 0.95 7.87
CA THR A 119 -13.68 -0.36 8.46
C THR A 119 -14.70 -1.15 7.65
N TRP A 120 -14.59 -2.47 7.68
CA TRP A 120 -15.57 -3.36 7.06
C TRP A 120 -16.97 -3.22 7.66
N GLU A 121 -17.06 -2.96 8.96
CA GLU A 121 -18.35 -2.71 9.62
C GLU A 121 -19.04 -1.47 9.02
N ARG A 122 -18.28 -0.38 8.81
CA ARG A 122 -18.82 0.83 8.19
C ARG A 122 -19.22 0.59 6.74
N ALA A 123 -18.35 -0.02 5.94
CA ALA A 123 -18.64 -0.35 4.55
C ALA A 123 -19.92 -1.20 4.42
N GLY A 124 -20.09 -2.20 5.31
CA GLY A 124 -21.29 -3.02 5.37
C GLY A 124 -22.55 -2.25 5.75
N LYS A 125 -22.45 -1.33 6.73
CA LYS A 125 -23.58 -0.46 7.13
C LYS A 125 -24.01 0.49 6.00
N GLU A 126 -23.05 1.13 5.32
CA GLU A 126 -23.32 2.02 4.20
C GLU A 126 -23.99 1.26 3.04
N LEU A 127 -23.47 0.07 2.70
CA LEU A 127 -24.07 -0.79 1.67
C LEU A 127 -25.50 -1.22 2.04
N LEU A 128 -25.74 -1.62 3.29
CA LEU A 128 -27.07 -2.00 3.76
C LEU A 128 -28.08 -0.85 3.65
N ASN A 129 -27.66 0.39 3.95
CA ASN A 129 -28.53 1.55 3.84
C ASN A 129 -28.93 1.82 2.39
N ILE A 130 -28.01 1.64 1.44
CA ILE A 130 -28.31 1.73 0.01
C ILE A 130 -29.35 0.68 -0.38
N TYR A 131 -29.17 -0.58 0.03
CA TYR A 131 -30.15 -1.63 -0.25
C TYR A 131 -31.54 -1.32 0.32
N LYS A 132 -31.60 -0.77 1.54
CA LYS A 132 -32.86 -0.32 2.16
C LYS A 132 -33.51 0.87 1.47
N SER A 133 -32.78 1.67 0.70
CA SER A 133 -33.36 2.79 -0.06
C SER A 133 -33.98 2.36 -1.39
N LEU A 134 -33.68 1.15 -1.85
CA LEU A 134 -34.16 0.61 -3.13
C LEU A 134 -35.41 -0.27 -2.97
N ILE A 135 -35.79 -0.59 -1.73
CA ILE A 135 -36.96 -1.40 -1.36
C ILE A 135 -37.89 -0.51 -0.54
#